data_AF-A0A2H0Y2R3-F1
#
_entry.id   AF-A0A2H0Y2R3-F1
#
_cell.length_a   1.000
_cell.length_b   1.000
_cell.length_c   1.000
_cell.angle_alpha   90.00
_cell.angle_beta   90.00
_cell.angle_gamma   90.00
#
_symmetry.space_group_name_H-M   'P 1'
#
loop_
_entity.id
_entity.type
_entity.pdbx_description
1 polymer ?
#
loop_
_entity_poly.entity_id
_entity_poly.type
_entity_poly.pdbx_seq_one_letter_code
_entity_poly.pdbx_strand_id
1 'polypeptide(L)'
;MEQENTKKILSRHEKEMGIQIAEMEKYKWICSNQHGCDIGKSAYLDWIQKYGKKVREWLESLPDEEIDQLYNEISDSVKNYILKKAH
;
A
#
# COMPACT_ATOMS: atom_id res chain seq x y z
N MET A 1 7.33 -16.36 -27.72
CA MET A 1 7.52 -15.00 -27.16
C MET A 1 7.61 -15.16 -25.66
N GLU A 2 8.82 -15.41 -25.18
CA GLU A 2 9.11 -15.42 -23.75
C GLU A 2 9.07 -13.96 -23.29
N GLN A 3 8.08 -13.60 -22.47
CA GLN A 3 8.12 -12.33 -21.77
C GLN A 3 9.21 -12.46 -20.72
N GLU A 4 10.36 -11.87 -21.02
CA GLU A 4 11.48 -11.72 -20.11
C GLU A 4 10.97 -11.00 -18.86
N ASN A 5 10.69 -11.78 -17.82
CA ASN A 5 10.24 -11.31 -16.52
C ASN A 5 11.44 -10.69 -15.81
N THR A 6 11.91 -9.56 -16.31
CA THR A 6 12.88 -8.72 -15.62
C THR A 6 12.22 -8.34 -14.30
N LYS A 7 12.68 -8.96 -13.21
CA LYS A 7 12.24 -8.62 -11.85
C LYS A 7 12.51 -7.13 -11.65
N LYS A 8 11.48 -6.31 -11.85
CA LYS A 8 11.56 -4.88 -11.65
C LYS A 8 11.87 -4.65 -10.18
N ILE A 9 13.07 -4.14 -9.91
CA ILE A 9 13.49 -3.83 -8.55
C ILE A 9 12.80 -2.52 -8.17
N LEU A 10 11.93 -2.59 -7.16
CA LEU A 10 11.26 -1.42 -6.62
C LEU A 10 12.17 -0.67 -5.67
N SER A 11 12.17 0.65 -5.78
CA SER A 11 12.77 1.55 -4.80
C SER A 11 12.06 1.45 -3.45
N ARG A 12 12.74 1.91 -2.39
CA ARG A 12 12.14 2.03 -1.05
C ARG A 12 10.84 2.81 -1.09
N HIS A 13 10.82 3.95 -1.78
CA HIS A 13 9.64 4.82 -1.88
C HIS A 13 8.46 4.10 -2.55
N GLU A 14 8.69 3.30 -3.59
CA GLU A 14 7.64 2.53 -4.24
C GLU A 14 7.06 1.44 -3.33
N LYS A 15 7.91 0.82 -2.50
CA LYS A 15 7.48 -0.14 -1.49
C LYS A 15 6.64 0.54 -0.40
N GLU A 16 7.07 1.69 0.11
CA GLU A 16 6.32 2.51 1.06
C GLU A 16 4.96 2.95 0.52
N MET A 17 4.87 3.30 -0.77
CA MET A 17 3.59 3.59 -1.44
C MET A 17 2.69 2.36 -1.46
N GLY A 18 3.23 1.17 -1.75
CA GLY A 18 2.49 -0.09 -1.68
C GLY A 18 1.91 -0.36 -0.29
N ILE A 19 2.73 -0.18 0.76
CA ILE A 19 2.29 -0.37 2.15
C ILE A 19 1.17 0.62 2.51
N GLN A 20 1.31 1.90 2.15
CA GLN A 20 0.26 2.90 2.38
C GLN A 20 -1.05 2.55 1.66
N ILE A 21 -0.99 2.04 0.42
CA ILE A 21 -2.19 1.60 -0.31
C ILE A 21 -2.84 0.41 0.39
N ALA A 22 -2.06 -0.56 0.85
CA ALA A 22 -2.59 -1.72 1.57
C ALA A 22 -3.31 -1.31 2.87
N GLU A 23 -2.74 -0.38 3.65
CA GLU A 23 -3.38 0.14 4.85
C GLU A 23 -4.67 0.92 4.55
N MET A 24 -4.68 1.68 3.45
CA MET A 24 -5.87 2.37 2.94
C MET A 24 -6.98 1.39 2.52
N GLU A 25 -6.66 0.30 1.83
CA GLU A 25 -7.62 -0.75 1.44
C GLU A 25 -8.19 -1.47 2.66
N LYS A 26 -7.33 -1.82 3.62
CA LYS A 26 -7.73 -2.40 4.90
C LYS A 26 -8.70 -1.49 5.65
N TYR A 27 -8.40 -0.19 5.72
CA TYR A 27 -9.28 0.78 6.35
C TYR A 27 -10.64 0.86 5.67
N LYS A 28 -10.65 0.95 4.33
CA LYS A 28 -11.88 0.94 3.54
C LYS A 28 -12.74 -0.29 3.86
N TRP A 29 -12.13 -1.47 3.93
CA TRP A 29 -12.83 -2.71 4.25
C TRP A 29 -13.46 -2.68 5.66
N ILE A 30 -12.68 -2.28 6.67
CA ILE A 30 -13.17 -2.16 8.06
C ILE A 30 -14.38 -1.22 8.12
N CYS A 31 -14.25 -0.03 7.54
CA CYS A 31 -15.34 0.95 7.60
C CYS A 31 -16.55 0.53 6.77
N SER A 32 -16.36 -0.16 5.64
CA SER A 32 -17.48 -0.73 4.87
C SER A 32 -18.27 -1.75 5.69
N ASN A 33 -17.56 -2.63 6.41
CA ASN A 33 -18.21 -3.60 7.30
C ASN A 33 -18.98 -2.92 8.45
N GLN A 34 -18.43 -1.86 9.03
CA GLN A 34 -19.08 -1.11 10.10
C GLN A 34 -20.36 -0.40 9.64
N HIS A 35 -20.39 0.10 8.41
CA HIS A 35 -21.56 0.79 7.85
C HIS A 35 -22.55 -0.17 7.16
N GLY A 36 -22.18 -1.44 6.96
CA GLY A 36 -22.99 -2.41 6.24
C GLY A 36 -23.11 -2.12 4.73
N CYS A 37 -22.24 -1.28 4.17
CA CYS A 37 -22.24 -0.91 2.75
C CYS A 37 -20.85 -0.50 2.28
N ASP A 38 -20.59 -0.56 0.96
CA ASP A 38 -19.34 -0.04 0.40
C ASP A 38 -19.34 1.49 0.47
N ILE A 39 -18.45 2.04 1.29
CA ILE A 39 -18.27 3.49 1.45
C ILE A 39 -17.40 4.11 0.34
N GLY A 40 -16.81 3.30 -0.52
CA GLY A 40 -16.10 3.75 -1.71
C GLY A 40 -14.85 4.58 -1.39
N LYS A 41 -14.64 5.63 -2.18
CA LYS A 41 -13.41 6.45 -2.14
C LYS A 41 -13.35 7.41 -0.95
N SER A 42 -14.47 7.71 -0.29
CA SER A 42 -14.50 8.61 0.86
C SER A 42 -13.64 8.09 2.01
N ALA A 43 -13.55 6.76 2.16
CA ALA A 43 -12.69 6.07 3.12
C ALA A 43 -11.22 6.48 3.00
N TYR A 44 -10.73 6.66 1.77
CA TYR A 44 -9.34 7.01 1.53
C TYR A 44 -9.04 8.44 1.98
N LEU A 45 -9.95 9.38 1.73
CA LEU A 45 -9.80 10.77 2.20
C LEU A 45 -9.79 10.82 3.72
N ASP A 46 -10.70 10.08 4.36
CA ASP A 46 -10.79 9.99 5.81
C ASP A 46 -9.52 9.35 6.42
N TRP A 47 -9.02 8.27 5.82
CA TRP A 47 -7.76 7.65 6.23
C TRP A 47 -6.57 8.60 6.11
N ILE A 48 -6.46 9.33 5.00
CA ILE A 48 -5.36 10.30 4.78
C ILE A 48 -5.38 11.37 5.88
N GLN A 49 -6.56 11.87 6.24
CA GLN A 49 -6.72 12.88 7.29
C GLN A 49 -6.38 12.33 8.68
N LYS A 50 -6.77 11.09 9.00
CA LYS A 50 -6.62 10.51 10.34
C LYS A 50 -5.25 9.86 10.58
N TYR A 51 -4.72 9.17 9.57
CA TYR A 51 -3.58 8.26 9.71
C TYR A 51 -2.43 8.55 8.75
N GLY A 52 -2.69 9.23 7.62
CA GLY A 52 -1.70 9.38 6.56
C GLY A 52 -0.36 9.97 7.02
N LYS A 53 -0.39 11.00 7.89
CA LYS A 53 0.84 11.56 8.47
C LYS A 53 1.59 10.54 9.34
N LYS A 54 0.88 9.91 10.28
CA LYS A 54 1.47 8.97 11.24
C LYS A 54 2.10 7.75 10.56
N VAL A 55 1.44 7.24 9.52
CA VAL A 55 1.92 6.09 8.76
C VAL A 55 3.19 6.44 7.98
N ARG A 56 3.27 7.63 7.39
CA ARG A 56 4.51 8.09 6.73
C ARG A 56 5.66 8.22 7.73
N GLU A 57 5.43 8.89 8.85
CA GLU A 57 6.45 9.05 9.91
C GLU A 57 6.91 7.69 10.46
N TRP A 58 5.99 6.74 10.61
CA TRP A 58 6.33 5.36 10.99
C TRP A 58 7.19 4.68 9.93
N LEU A 59 6.80 4.72 8.65
CA LEU A 59 7.59 4.12 7.56
C LEU A 59 8.99 4.76 7.44
N GLU A 60 9.10 6.08 7.57
CA GLU A 60 10.37 6.81 7.56
C GLU A 60 11.30 6.39 8.71
N SER A 61 10.74 5.92 9.83
CA SER A 61 11.51 5.45 10.98
C SER A 61 12.04 4.01 10.85
N LEU A 62 11.55 3.24 9.86
CA LEU A 62 11.91 1.83 9.69
C LEU A 62 13.15 1.64 8.80
N PRO A 63 14.02 0.66 9.11
CA PRO A 63 15.12 0.29 8.22
C PRO A 63 14.60 -0.37 6.93
N ASP A 64 15.46 -0.46 5.91
CA ASP A 64 15.10 -0.99 4.59
C ASP A 64 14.59 -2.44 4.66
N GLU A 65 15.18 -3.26 5.53
CA GLU A 65 14.81 -4.68 5.70
C GLU A 65 13.37 -4.84 6.19
N GLU A 66 12.92 -3.97 7.09
CA GLU A 66 11.54 -3.96 7.61
C GLU A 66 10.56 -3.48 6.54
N ILE A 67 10.93 -2.48 5.74
CA ILE A 67 10.12 -2.05 4.58
C ILE A 67 9.94 -3.19 3.58
N ASP A 68 11.00 -3.95 3.33
CA ASP A 68 10.97 -5.10 2.43
C ASP A 68 10.07 -6.21 2.96
N GLN A 69 10.16 -6.51 4.26
CA GLN A 69 9.27 -7.48 4.90
C GLN A 69 7.80 -7.04 4.80
N LEU A 70 7.49 -5.82 5.23
CA LEU A 70 6.13 -5.27 5.18
C LEU A 70 5.57 -5.28 3.76
N TYR A 71 6.37 -4.88 2.77
CA TYR A 71 5.97 -4.92 1.37
C TYR A 71 5.71 -6.35 0.89
N ASN A 72 6.51 -7.33 1.33
CA ASN A 72 6.30 -8.72 0.96
C ASN A 72 5.03 -9.32 1.58
N GLU A 73 4.54 -8.78 2.68
CA GLU A 73 3.32 -9.22 3.35
C GLU A 73 2.03 -8.64 2.73
N ILE A 74 2.11 -7.57 1.92
CA ILE A 74 0.91 -7.01 1.27
C ILE A 74 0.38 -7.92 0.15
N SER A 75 -0.88 -7.72 -0.22
CA SER A 75 -1.55 -8.52 -1.25
C SER A 75 -0.92 -8.36 -2.64
N ASP A 76 -0.98 -9.43 -3.44
CA ASP A 76 -0.48 -9.41 -4.81
C ASP A 76 -1.20 -8.38 -5.69
N SER A 77 -2.46 -8.04 -5.39
CA SER A 77 -3.18 -6.99 -6.11
C SER A 77 -2.49 -5.64 -5.97
N VAL A 78 -2.06 -5.29 -4.75
CA VAL A 78 -1.35 -4.03 -4.48
C VAL A 78 0.06 -4.08 -5.06
N LYS A 79 0.78 -5.19 -4.91
CA LYS A 79 2.11 -5.37 -5.53
C LYS A 79 2.06 -5.18 -7.04
N ASN A 80 1.10 -5.83 -7.71
CA ASN A 80 0.89 -5.70 -9.14
C ASN A 80 0.50 -4.27 -9.57
N TYR A 81 -0.29 -3.57 -8.75
CA TYR A 81 -0.61 -2.17 -9.00
C TYR A 81 0.65 -1.29 -8.96
N ILE A 82 1.49 -1.45 -7.94
CA ILE A 82 2.75 -0.70 -7.81
C ILE A 82 3.70 -1.03 -8.95
N LEU A 83 3.91 -2.31 -9.29
CA LEU A 83 4.81 -2.71 -10.38
C LEU A 83 4.43 -2.10 -11.74
N LYS A 84 3.12 -1.97 -12.01
CA LYS A 84 2.59 -1.32 -13.22
C LYS A 84 2.76 0.20 -13.23
N LYS A 85 2.87 0.83 -12.06
CA LYS A 85 2.94 2.29 -11.88
C LYS A 85 4.35 2.81 -11.57
N ALA A 86 5.24 1.92 -11.13
CA ALA A 86 6.66 2.17 -10.99
C ALA A 86 7.25 2.61 -12.35
N HIS A 87 8.25 3.48 -12.36
CA HIS A 87 8.87 4.00 -13.60
C HIS A 87 10.38 3.80 -13.58
#